data_AF-A0A504LHS5-F1
#
_entry.id   AF-A0A504LHS5-F1
#
_cell.length_a   1.000
_cell.length_b   1.000
_cell.length_c   1.000
_cell.angle_alpha   90.00
_cell.angle_beta   90.00
_cell.angle_gamma   90.00
#
_symmetry.space_group_name_H-M   'P 1'
#
loop_
_entity.id
_entity.type
_entity.pdbx_description
1 polymer ?
#
loop_
_entity_poly.entity_id
_entity_poly.type
_entity_poly.pdbx_seq_one_letter_code
_entity_poly.pdbx_strand_id
1 'polypeptide(L)' 'LSPVRALDRLLVFDRGKIIEEGSHDALIRLNGGIYRRLFERQALELTKGLVD' A
#
# COMPACT_ATOMS: atom_id res chain seq x y z
N LEU A 1 0.82 12.67 9.30
CA LEU A 1 1.11 11.26 9.66
C LEU A 1 0.11 10.39 8.91
N SER A 2 0.54 9.47 8.03
CA SER A 2 -0.42 8.59 7.32
C SER A 2 -0.80 7.43 8.25
N PRO A 3 -2.09 7.20 8.56
CA PRO A 3 -2.53 6.11 9.44
C PRO A 3 -2.00 4.74 9.01
N VAL A 4 -1.88 4.52 7.70
CA VAL A 4 -1.40 3.27 7.10
C VAL A 4 0.07 2.99 7.41
N ARG A 5 0.89 4.05 7.57
CA ARG A 5 2.32 3.90 7.91
C ARG A 5 2.54 3.61 9.39
N ALA A 6 1.54 3.87 10.23
CA ALA A 6 1.61 3.62 11.68
C ALA A 6 1.12 2.22 12.07
N LEU A 7 0.63 1.42 11.11
CA LEU A 7 0.15 0.07 11.37
C LEU A 7 1.30 -0.92 11.41
N ASP A 8 1.31 -1.76 12.45
CA ASP A 8 2.34 -2.79 12.66
C ASP A 8 2.26 -3.91 11.62
N ARG A 9 1.07 -4.18 11.09
CA ARG A 9 0.82 -5.24 10.11
C ARG A 9 -0.26 -4.85 9.11
N LEU A 10 0.05 -5.03 7.85
CA LEU A 10 -0.82 -4.87 6.69
C LEU A 10 -1.03 -6.24 6.06
N LEU A 11 -2.27 -6.51 5.63
CA LEU A 11 -2.65 -7.73 4.92
C LEU A 11 -3.20 -7.35 3.56
N VAL A 12 -2.61 -7.87 2.49
CA VAL A 12 -3.08 -7.67 1.12
C VAL A 12 -3.88 -8.89 0.72
N PHE A 13 -5.12 -8.65 0.32
CA PHE A 13 -6.03 -9.70 -0.15
C PHE A 13 -6.13 -9.70 -1.67
N ASP A 14 -6.04 -10.89 -2.27
CA ASP A 14 -6.49 -11.15 -3.65
C ASP A 14 -7.41 -12.38 -3.62
N ARG A 15 -8.61 -12.26 -4.22
CA ARG A 15 -9.58 -13.36 -4.37
C ARG A 15 -9.82 -14.16 -3.08
N GLY A 16 -9.98 -13.44 -1.96
CA GLY A 16 -10.26 -14.03 -0.65
C GLY A 16 -9.07 -14.71 0.04
N LYS A 17 -7.85 -14.53 -0.49
CA LYS A 17 -6.62 -15.05 0.12
C LYS A 17 -5.66 -13.91 0.45
N ILE A 18 -4.94 -14.06 1.55
CA ILE A 18 -3.83 -13.17 1.89
C ILE A 18 -2.66 -13.54 0.98
N ILE A 19 -2.23 -12.59 0.15
CA ILE A 19 -1.14 -12.77 -0.80
C ILE A 19 0.16 -12.09 -0.33
N GLU A 20 0.05 -11.05 0.50
CA GLU A 20 1.19 -10.36 1.10
C GLU A 20 0.83 -9.93 2.53
N GLU A 21 1.80 -10.02 3.44
CA GLU A 21 1.65 -9.52 4.80
C GLU A 21 2.96 -8.92 5.34
N GLY A 22 2.85 -7.86 6.14
CA GLY A 22 4.01 -7.22 6.77
C GLY A 22 3.76 -5.75 7.11
N SER A 23 4.79 -5.06 7.59
CA SER A 23 4.73 -3.61 7.82
C SER A 23 4.75 -2.84 6.49
N HIS A 24 4.38 -1.55 6.53
CA HIS A 24 4.48 -0.67 5.37
C HIS A 24 5.87 -0.70 4.74
N ASP A 25 6.92 -0.54 5.56
CA ASP A 25 8.31 -0.51 5.11
C ASP A 25 8.77 -1.83 4.49
N ALA A 26 8.26 -2.97 4.99
CA ALA A 26 8.57 -4.27 4.42
C ALA A 26 7.90 -4.43 3.04
N LEU A 27 6.60 -4.15 2.97
CA LEU A 27 5.80 -4.37 1.76
C LEU A 27 6.15 -3.40 0.63
N ILE A 28 6.52 -2.15 0.94
CA ILE A 28 6.91 -1.17 -0.08
C ILE A 28 8.24 -1.50 -0.76
N ARG A 29 9.11 -2.26 -0.07
CA ARG A 29 10.42 -2.69 -0.59
C ARG A 29 10.34 -3.95 -1.44
N LEU A 30 9.23 -4.68 -1.40
CA LEU A 30 9.04 -5.88 -2.21
C LEU A 30 9.04 -5.52 -3.70
N ASN A 31 10.00 -6.04 -4.44
CA ASN A 31 10.06 -5.84 -5.88
C ASN A 31 8.89 -6.58 -6.54
N GLY A 32 8.12 -5.86 -7.35
CA GLY A 32 6.89 -6.38 -7.95
C GLY A 32 5.72 -6.58 -6.99
N GLY A 33 5.85 -6.17 -5.72
CA GLY A 33 4.81 -6.34 -4.70
C GLY A 33 3.49 -5.64 -5.03
N ILE A 34 2.38 -6.27 -4.67
CA ILE A 34 1.03 -5.79 -4.99
C ILE A 34 0.67 -4.59 -4.12
N TYR A 35 1.00 -4.63 -2.82
CA TYR A 35 0.86 -3.50 -1.92
C TYR A 35 1.46 -2.22 -2.49
N ARG A 36 2.72 -2.32 -2.96
CA ARG A 36 3.47 -1.19 -3.52
C ARG A 36 2.73 -0.56 -4.69
N ARG A 37 2.28 -1.37 -5.66
CA ARG A 37 1.57 -0.86 -6.84
C ARG A 37 0.24 -0.20 -6.48
N LEU A 38 -0.50 -0.77 -5.52
CA LEU A 38 -1.75 -0.19 -5.04
C LEU A 38 -1.51 1.15 -4.33
N PHE A 39 -0.50 1.20 -3.47
CA PHE A 39 -0.12 2.41 -2.75
C PHE A 39 0.36 3.53 -3.70
N GLU A 40 1.21 3.21 -4.67
CA GLU A 40 1.67 4.18 -5.68
C GLU A 40 0.49 4.75 -6.49
N ARG A 41 -0.49 3.93 -6.87
CA ARG A 41 -1.72 4.40 -7.54
C ARG A 41 -2.54 5.34 -6.66
N GLN A 42 -2.78 4.98 -5.40
CA GLN A 42 -3.52 5.86 -4.48
C GLN A 42 -2.79 7.17 -4.21
N ALA A 43 -1.46 7.13 -4.07
CA ALA A 43 -0.66 8.33 -3.87
C ALA A 43 -0.77 9.29 -5.06
N LEU A 44 -0.82 8.78 -6.30
CA LEU A 44 -1.02 9.56 -7.51
C LEU A 44 -2.42 10.20 -7.60
N GLU A 45 -3.46 9.47 -7.19
CA GLU A 45 -4.83 10.00 -7.19
C GLU A 45 -5.03 11.07 -6.10
N LEU A 46 -4.37 10.91 -4.94
CA LEU A 46 -4.35 11.94 -3.89
C LEU A 46 -3.67 13.23 -4.36
N THR A 47 -2.59 13.15 -5.15
CA THR A 47 -1.96 14.35 -5.71
C THR A 47 -2.82 15.00 -6.77
N LYS A 48 -3.50 14.24 -7.65
CA LYS A 48 -4.40 14.82 -8.66
C LYS A 48 -5.53 15.65 -8.04
N GLY A 49 -6.22 15.13 -7.04
CA GLY A 49 -7.31 15.85 -6.36
C GLY A 49 -6.88 17.07 -5.52
N LEU A 50 -5.57 17.35 -5.42
CA LEU A 50 -5.03 18.57 -4.80
C LEU A 50 -4.62 19.64 -5.82
N VAL A 51 -4.61 19.31 -7.12
CA VAL A 51 -4.28 20.25 -8.21
C VAL A 51 -5.52 20.73 -8.98
N ASP A 52 -6.68 20.11 -8.74
CA ASP A 52 -8.01 20.54 -9.19
C ASP A 52 -8.65 21.49 -8.15
#